data_AF-A0A536CMJ4-F1
#
_entry.id   AF-A0A536CMJ4-F1
#
_cell.length_a   1.000
_cell.length_b   1.000
_cell.length_c   1.000
_cell.angle_alpha   90.00
_cell.angle_beta   90.00
_cell.angle_gamma   90.00
#
_symmetry.space_group_name_H-M   'P 1'
#
loop_
_entity.id
_entity.type
_entity.pdbx_description
1 polymer ?
#
loop_
_entity_poly.entity_id
_entity_poly.type
_entity_poly.pdbx_seq_one_letter_code
_entity_poly.pdbx_strand_id
1 'polypeptide(L)' 'MGRKKRIGFADLQATQAELAGGELRCPECKRKLSEADGLRFVAAFGEAAPSLAQLSCPRCRTMISIRFIAAT' A
#
# COMPACT_ATOMS: atom_id res chain seq x y z
N MET A 1 3.61 -29.56 6.94
CA MET A 1 2.85 -28.85 5.87
C MET A 1 3.27 -27.39 5.83
N GLY A 2 4.16 -27.01 4.91
CA GLY A 2 4.46 -25.60 4.67
C GLY A 2 3.24 -24.94 4.04
N ARG A 3 2.51 -24.10 4.78
CA ARG A 3 1.44 -23.27 4.22
C ARG A 3 2.05 -22.47 3.07
N LYS A 4 1.73 -22.84 1.82
CA LYS A 4 2.02 -22.01 0.64
C LYS A 4 1.50 -20.62 0.98
N LYS A 5 2.40 -19.62 1.12
CA LYS A 5 2.02 -18.22 1.29
C LYS A 5 1.13 -17.88 0.11
N ARG A 6 -0.20 -17.87 0.31
CA ARG A 6 -1.09 -17.30 -0.70
C ARG A 6 -0.67 -15.86 -0.80
N ILE A 7 -0.30 -15.43 -2.00
CA ILE A 7 -0.10 -14.02 -2.29
C ILE A 7 -1.51 -13.42 -2.15
N GLY A 8 -1.78 -12.86 -0.97
CA GLY A 8 -3.04 -12.19 -0.68
C GLY A 8 -3.08 -10.87 -1.43
N PHE A 9 -4.28 -10.44 -1.81
CA PHE A 9 -4.54 -9.08 -2.26
C PHE A 9 -5.21 -8.33 -1.13
N ALA A 10 -4.68 -7.16 -0.79
CA ALA A 10 -5.27 -6.26 0.18
C ALA A 10 -5.51 -4.90 -0.48
N ASP A 11 -6.69 -4.32 -0.24
CA ASP A 11 -7.00 -2.94 -0.58
C ASP A 11 -7.02 -2.14 0.72
N LEU A 12 -6.27 -1.06 0.76
CA LEU A 12 -6.22 -0.11 1.86
C LEU A 12 -6.67 1.24 1.34
N GLN A 13 -7.38 1.98 2.17
CA GLN A 13 -7.74 3.35 1.90
C GLN A 13 -7.07 4.21 2.97
N ALA A 14 -6.30 5.19 2.53
CA ALA A 14 -5.51 6.03 3.43
C ALA A 14 -5.29 7.39 2.79
N THR A 15 -4.85 8.36 3.58
CA THR A 15 -4.42 9.66 3.04
C THR A 15 -2.93 9.63 2.71
N GLN A 16 -2.46 10.58 1.88
CA GLN A 16 -1.03 10.70 1.58
C GLN A 16 -0.22 11.07 2.84
N ALA A 17 -0.83 11.81 3.77
CA ALA A 17 -0.26 12.12 5.07
C ALA A 17 -0.03 10.87 5.95
N GLU A 18 -0.97 9.92 5.98
CA GLU A 18 -0.81 8.66 6.72
C GLU A 18 0.29 7.76 6.15
N LEU A 19 0.52 7.80 4.84
CA LEU A 19 1.66 7.13 4.22
C LEU A 19 2.97 7.78 4.62
N ALA A 20 3.07 9.10 4.52
CA ALA A 20 4.26 9.86 4.91
C ALA A 20 4.55 9.71 6.42
N GLY A 21 3.50 9.62 7.25
CA GLY A 21 3.58 9.38 8.69
C GLY A 21 3.94 7.93 9.08
N GLY A 22 3.96 6.99 8.13
CA GLY A 22 4.27 5.58 8.40
C GLY A 22 3.18 4.86 9.22
N GLU A 23 1.93 5.31 9.10
CA GLU A 23 0.77 4.75 9.79
C GLU A 23 0.21 3.53 9.07
N LEU A 24 0.49 3.40 7.78
CA LEU A 24 0.10 2.27 6.95
C LEU A 24 0.83 0.98 7.35
N ARG A 25 0.05 -0.10 7.52
CA ARG A 25 0.55 -1.43 7.88
C ARG A 25 -0.02 -2.49 6.97
N CYS A 26 0.80 -3.50 6.67
CA CYS A 26 0.33 -4.68 5.96
C CYS A 26 -0.69 -5.45 6.81
N PRO A 27 -1.91 -5.72 6.33
CA PRO A 27 -2.92 -6.43 7.12
C PRO A 27 -2.52 -7.88 7.43
N GLU A 28 -1.74 -8.50 6.54
CA GLU A 28 -1.32 -9.91 6.68
C GLU A 28 -0.19 -10.10 7.70
N CYS A 29 0.86 -9.27 7.64
CA CYS A 29 2.04 -9.43 8.50
C CYS A 29 2.22 -8.32 9.55
N LYS A 30 1.30 -7.35 9.59
CA LYS A 30 1.30 -6.16 10.46
C LYS A 30 2.57 -5.31 10.41
N ARG A 31 3.43 -5.52 9.39
CA ARG A 31 4.63 -4.73 9.16
C ARG A 31 4.23 -3.33 8.72
N LYS A 32 4.92 -2.30 9.22
CA LYS A 32 4.82 -0.93 8.72
C LYS A 32 5.24 -0.89 7.25
N LEU A 33 4.45 -0.17 6.45
CA LEU A 33 4.72 0.11 5.06
C LEU A 33 5.16 1.56 4.97
N SER A 34 6.20 1.81 4.18
CA SER A 34 6.72 3.14 3.95
C SER A 34 6.97 3.36 2.47
N GLU A 35 7.08 4.62 2.06
CA GLU A 35 7.43 5.00 0.68
C GLU A 35 8.71 4.30 0.17
N ALA A 36 9.66 4.06 1.08
CA ALA A 36 10.88 3.32 0.82
C ALA A 36 10.69 1.83 0.44
N ASP A 37 9.52 1.22 0.69
CA ASP A 37 9.23 -0.16 0.27
C ASP A 37 8.98 -0.28 -1.26
N GLY A 38 9.06 0.83 -2.00
CA GLY A 38 8.92 0.86 -3.46
C GLY A 38 7.47 0.95 -3.91
N LEU A 39 6.70 1.86 -3.30
CA LEU A 39 5.34 2.14 -3.76
C LEU A 39 5.34 2.59 -5.21
N ARG A 40 4.60 1.86 -6.04
CA ARG A 40 4.28 2.25 -7.41
C ARG A 40 3.04 3.11 -7.38
N PHE A 41 3.25 4.42 -7.37
CA PHE A 41 2.20 5.40 -7.52
C PHE A 41 1.67 5.38 -8.96
N VAL A 42 0.37 5.21 -9.09
CA VAL A 42 -0.38 5.31 -10.33
C VAL A 42 -1.12 6.64 -10.30
N ALA A 43 -0.64 7.60 -11.07
CA ALA A 43 -1.34 8.85 -11.28
C ALA A 43 -2.49 8.63 -12.28
N ALA A 44 -3.68 9.15 -11.97
CA ALA A 44 -4.73 9.29 -12.97
C ALA A 44 -4.38 10.43 -13.94
N PHE A 45 -4.71 10.26 -15.22
CA PHE A 45 -4.44 11.28 -16.24
C PHE A 45 -5.07 12.62 -15.85
N GLY A 46 -4.24 13.63 -15.62
CA GLY A 46 -4.65 15.00 -15.32
C GLY A 46 -4.65 15.39 -13.83
N GLU A 47 -4.32 14.49 -12.91
CA GLU A 47 -4.18 14.82 -11.48
C GLU A 47 -2.71 15.03 -11.09
N ALA A 48 -2.45 16.07 -10.29
CA ALA A 48 -1.12 16.35 -9.75
C ALA A 48 -0.70 15.39 -8.62
N ALA A 49 -1.67 14.75 -7.95
CA ALA A 49 -1.45 13.79 -6.89
C ALA A 49 -1.84 12.38 -7.34
N PRO A 50 -1.04 11.34 -7.03
CA PRO A 50 -1.40 9.97 -7.36
C PRO A 50 -2.60 9.52 -6.51
N SER A 51 -3.68 9.13 -7.17
CA SER A 51 -4.91 8.65 -6.53
C SER A 51 -4.78 7.19 -6.05
N LEU A 52 -3.79 6.44 -6.53
CA LEU A 52 -3.56 5.04 -6.18
C LEU A 52 -2.07 4.73 -6.09
N ALA A 53 -1.66 3.91 -5.12
CA ALA A 53 -0.36 3.26 -5.10
C ALA A 53 -0.49 1.75 -4.95
N GLN A 54 0.46 1.01 -5.52
CA GLN A 54 0.57 -0.42 -5.35
C GLN A 54 1.94 -0.77 -4.79
N LEU A 55 2.00 -1.71 -3.86
CA LEU A 55 3.25 -2.28 -3.40
C LEU A 55 3.09 -3.78 -3.13
N SER A 56 4.20 -4.50 -3.18
CA SER A 56 4.24 -5.88 -2.74
C SER A 56 4.98 -5.94 -1.42
N CYS A 57 4.33 -6.38 -0.35
CA CYS A 57 4.97 -6.41 0.96
C CYS A 57 6.21 -7.33 0.92
N PRO A 58 7.42 -6.85 1.23
CA PRO A 58 8.64 -7.64 1.07
C PRO A 58 8.71 -8.87 1.99
N ARG A 59 7.86 -8.94 3.03
CA ARG A 59 7.86 -10.03 4.03
C ARG A 59 6.89 -11.15 3.68
N CYS A 60 5.62 -10.83 3.44
CA CYS A 60 4.57 -11.80 3.13
C CYS A 60 4.29 -11.94 1.63
N ARG A 61 4.82 -11.05 0.79
CA ARG A 61 4.53 -10.94 -0.66
C ARG A 61 3.07 -10.65 -0.97
N THR A 62 2.29 -10.20 0.00
CA THR A 62 0.92 -9.70 -0.20
C THR A 62 0.98 -8.49 -1.12
N MET A 63 0.17 -8.48 -2.17
CA MET A 63 0.00 -7.31 -3.03
C MET A 63 -0.98 -6.37 -2.34
N ILE A 64 -0.55 -5.13 -2.11
CA ILE A 64 -1.31 -4.12 -1.38
C ILE A 64 -1.57 -2.97 -2.34
N SER A 65 -2.84 -2.72 -2.60
CA SER A 65 -3.30 -1.52 -3.30
C SER A 65 -3.72 -0.51 -2.24
N ILE A 66 -3.21 0.72 -2.34
CA ILE A 66 -3.51 1.83 -1.45
C ILE A 66 -4.21 2.88 -2.29
N ARG A 67 -5.47 3.17 -1.97
CA ARG A 67 -6.23 4.25 -2.56
C ARG A 67 -6.04 5.50 -1.70
N PHE A 68 -5.49 6.54 -2.31
CA PHE A 68 -5.36 7.83 -1.65
C PHE A 68 -6.69 8.57 -1.73
N ILE A 69 -7.28 8.85 -0.57
CA ILE A 69 -8.43 9.75 -0.46
C ILE A 69 -7.94 11.15 -0.12
N ALA A 70 -8.57 12.17 -0.71
CA ALA A 70 -8.35 13.55 -0.28
C ALA A 70 -8.86 13.68 1.16
N ALA A 71 -8.00 14.14 2.07
CA ALA A 71 -8.45 14.56 3.39
C ALA A 71 -9.33 15.80 3.19
N THR A 72 -10.64 15.62 3.25
CA THR A 72 -11.63 16.71 3.30
C THR A 72 -11.56 17.46 4.61
#